data_AF-A0A1A2V2H8-F1
#
_entry.id   AF-A0A1A2V2H8-F1
#
_cell.length_a   1.000
_cell.length_b   1.000
_cell.length_c   1.000
_cell.angle_alpha   90.00
_cell.angle_beta   90.00
_cell.angle_gamma   90.00
#
_symmetry.space_group_name_H-M   'P 1'
#
loop_
_entity.id
_entity.type
_entity.pdbx_description
1 polymer ?
#
loop_
_entity_poly.entity_id
_entity_poly.type
_entity_poly.pdbx_seq_one_letter_code
_entity_poly.pdbx_strand_id
1 'polypeptide(L)'
;MSRRQKTAGDRLREQLDSQLARAGEDIGAQLEWTSQEEIVIARAVDAADRAEHLAGCWDALTANPETDPALLVKVSGELRALEKSINEMVYKVSMSEDRAKSTQHQRAAQSRWGTH
;
A
#
# COMPACT_ATOMS: atom_id res chain seq x y z
N MET A 1 -1.40 -30.52 -10.71
CA MET A 1 -2.03 -29.24 -10.33
C MET A 1 -1.00 -28.15 -10.54
N SER A 2 -1.23 -27.22 -11.48
CA SER A 2 -0.30 -26.11 -11.72
C SER A 2 -0.40 -25.13 -10.56
N ARG A 3 0.74 -24.76 -9.95
CA ARG A 3 0.79 -23.78 -8.87
C ARG A 3 0.41 -22.43 -9.49
N ARG A 4 -0.72 -21.85 -9.08
CA ARG A 4 -1.13 -20.51 -9.54
C ARG A 4 0.01 -19.53 -9.24
N GLN A 5 0.44 -18.79 -10.25
CA GLN A 5 1.44 -17.73 -10.08
C GLN A 5 0.86 -16.64 -9.18
N LYS A 6 1.63 -16.20 -8.18
CA LYS A 6 1.25 -15.12 -7.27
C LYS A 6 1.16 -13.80 -8.03
N THR A 7 0.12 -13.02 -7.78
CA THR A 7 -0.03 -11.68 -8.37
C THR A 7 0.89 -10.67 -7.66
N ALA A 8 0.98 -9.45 -8.18
CA ALA A 8 1.67 -8.36 -7.47
C ALA A 8 1.05 -8.05 -6.09
N GLY A 9 -0.29 -8.08 -5.99
CA GLY A 9 -1.03 -7.91 -4.75
C GLY A 9 -0.73 -9.01 -3.73
N ASP A 10 -0.72 -10.28 -4.13
CA ASP A 10 -0.34 -11.39 -3.25
C ASP A 10 1.06 -11.19 -2.67
N ARG A 11 2.02 -10.77 -3.51
CA ARG A 11 3.40 -10.50 -3.10
C ARG A 11 3.48 -9.34 -2.12
N LEU A 12 2.72 -8.27 -2.35
CA LEU A 12 2.66 -7.12 -1.44
C LEU A 12 2.07 -7.53 -0.08
N ARG A 13 0.98 -8.31 -0.06
CA ARG A 13 0.38 -8.80 1.18
C ARG A 13 1.36 -9.63 2.00
N GLU A 14 2.01 -10.59 1.36
CA GLU A 14 3.01 -11.44 2.02
C GLU A 14 4.18 -10.61 2.57
N GLN A 15 4.63 -9.61 1.82
CA GLN A 15 5.69 -8.71 2.27
C GLN A 15 5.26 -7.94 3.52
N LEU A 16 4.05 -7.38 3.56
CA LEU A 16 3.53 -6.67 4.73
C LEU A 16 3.35 -7.60 5.93
N ASP A 17 2.75 -8.77 5.75
CA ASP A 17 2.56 -9.75 6.83
C ASP A 17 3.91 -10.22 7.40
N SER A 18 4.92 -10.41 6.54
CA SER A 18 6.27 -10.77 6.99
C SER A 18 6.94 -9.65 7.81
N GLN A 19 6.67 -8.37 7.49
CA GLN A 19 7.17 -7.24 8.26
C GLN A 19 6.49 -7.16 9.63
N LEU A 20 5.18 -7.39 9.69
CA LEU A 20 4.44 -7.41 10.96
C LEU A 20 4.92 -8.55 11.86
N ALA A 21 5.09 -9.75 11.31
CA ALA A 21 5.59 -10.90 12.07
C ALA A 21 6.97 -10.61 12.67
N ARG A 22 7.88 -10.05 11.85
CA ARG A 22 9.23 -9.67 12.31
C ARG A 22 9.20 -8.60 13.39
N ALA A 23 8.37 -7.56 13.23
CA ALA A 23 8.20 -6.54 14.27
C ALA A 23 7.67 -7.12 15.58
N GLY A 24 6.81 -8.15 15.49
CA GLY A 24 6.33 -8.90 16.64
C GLY A 24 7.43 -9.72 17.34
N GLU A 25 8.28 -10.40 16.56
CA GLU A 25 9.46 -11.10 17.07
C GLU A 25 10.38 -10.16 17.85
N ASP A 26 10.62 -8.95 17.34
CA ASP A 26 11.50 -7.95 17.96
C ASP A 26 11.01 -7.49 19.36
N ILE A 27 9.69 -7.45 19.57
CA ILE A 27 9.09 -7.05 20.86
C ILE A 27 8.60 -8.26 21.70
N GLY A 28 8.80 -9.49 21.22
CA GLY A 28 8.35 -10.70 21.88
C GLY A 28 6.84 -10.86 21.96
N ALA A 29 6.08 -10.31 21.01
CA ALA A 29 4.62 -10.37 20.97
C ALA A 29 4.11 -10.75 19.57
N GLN A 30 2.98 -11.45 19.50
CA GLN A 30 2.28 -11.64 18.23
C GLN A 30 1.50 -10.37 17.90
N LEU A 31 1.83 -9.76 16.76
CA LEU A 31 1.13 -8.59 16.25
C LEU A 31 0.08 -9.00 15.21
N GLU A 32 -1.01 -8.25 15.17
CA GLU A 32 -2.09 -8.41 14.21
C GLU A 32 -2.46 -7.04 13.63
N TRP A 33 -2.83 -7.02 12.35
CA TRP A 33 -3.36 -5.82 11.73
C TRP A 33 -4.71 -5.47 12.35
N THR A 34 -4.91 -4.19 12.65
CA THR A 34 -6.22 -3.68 13.00
C THR A 34 -7.17 -3.75 11.80
N SER A 35 -8.48 -3.77 12.05
CA SER A 35 -9.47 -3.77 10.96
C SER A 35 -9.32 -2.58 10.01
N GLN A 36 -8.85 -1.44 10.52
CA GLN A 36 -8.60 -0.26 9.69
C GLN A 36 -7.39 -0.47 8.77
N GLU A 37 -6.31 -1.05 9.29
CA GLU A 37 -5.11 -1.37 8.49
C GLU A 37 -5.44 -2.41 7.43
N GLU A 38 -6.20 -3.46 7.78
CA GLU A 38 -6.65 -4.48 6.83
C GLU A 38 -7.39 -3.88 5.62
N ILE A 39 -8.25 -2.87 5.84
CA ILE A 39 -8.94 -2.17 4.74
C ILE A 39 -7.93 -1.41 3.85
N VAL A 40 -6.93 -0.76 4.44
CA VAL A 40 -5.91 -0.02 3.68
C VAL A 40 -5.01 -0.99 2.90
N ILE A 41 -4.61 -2.10 3.54
CA ILE A 41 -3.81 -3.16 2.91
C ILE A 41 -4.58 -3.77 1.74
N ALA A 42 -5.86 -4.11 1.92
CA ALA A 42 -6.69 -4.66 0.84
C ALA A 42 -6.74 -3.71 -0.38
N ARG A 43 -6.88 -2.39 -0.14
CA ARG A 43 -6.85 -1.40 -1.22
C ARG A 43 -5.48 -1.28 -1.89
N ALA A 44 -4.39 -1.42 -1.13
CA ALA A 44 -3.03 -1.42 -1.68
C ALA A 44 -2.77 -2.67 -2.53
N VAL A 45 -3.26 -3.83 -2.10
CA VAL A 45 -3.22 -5.10 -2.83
C VAL A 45 -3.96 -4.97 -4.17
N ASP A 46 -5.20 -4.47 -4.15
CA ASP A 46 -5.99 -4.24 -5.38
C ASP A 46 -5.29 -3.26 -6.33
N ALA A 47 -4.67 -2.20 -5.79
CA ALA A 47 -3.93 -1.23 -6.59
C ALA A 47 -2.67 -1.85 -7.22
N ALA A 48 -1.96 -2.72 -6.50
CA ALA A 48 -0.79 -3.43 -7.00
C ALA A 48 -1.14 -4.38 -8.14
N ASP A 49 -2.24 -5.13 -8.04
CA ASP A 49 -2.72 -5.99 -9.13
C ASP A 49 -3.08 -5.20 -10.38
N ARG A 50 -3.73 -4.04 -10.22
CA ARG A 50 -4.04 -3.14 -11.34
C ARG A 50 -2.78 -2.56 -11.96
N ALA A 51 -1.78 -2.21 -11.16
CA ALA A 51 -0.51 -1.71 -11.64
C ALA A 51 0.23 -2.79 -12.47
N GLU A 52 0.25 -4.04 -11.99
CA GLU A 52 0.82 -5.17 -12.74
C GLU A 52 0.10 -5.40 -14.07
N HIS A 53 -1.23 -5.32 -14.07
CA HIS A 53 -2.01 -5.43 -15.31
C HIS A 53 -1.68 -4.30 -16.30
N LEU A 54 -1.66 -3.05 -15.84
CA LEU A 54 -1.34 -1.90 -16.68
C LEU A 54 0.12 -1.90 -17.17
N ALA A 55 1.05 -2.45 -16.38
CA ALA A 55 2.44 -2.63 -16.81
C ALA A 55 2.50 -3.61 -17.99
N GLY A 56 1.74 -4.71 -17.93
CA GLY A 56 1.60 -5.62 -19.07
C GLY A 56 0.98 -4.95 -20.30
N CYS A 57 -0.02 -4.08 -20.11
CA CYS A 57 -0.58 -3.28 -21.21
C CYS A 57 0.45 -2.31 -21.79
N TRP A 58 1.25 -1.66 -20.94
CA TRP A 58 2.32 -0.76 -21.36
C TRP A 58 3.36 -1.48 -22.23
N ASP A 59 3.80 -2.67 -21.81
CA ASP A 59 4.75 -3.47 -22.58
C ASP A 59 4.19 -3.85 -23.96
N ALA A 60 2.92 -4.27 -24.00
CA ALA A 60 2.25 -4.59 -25.27
C ALA A 60 2.10 -3.37 -26.20
N LEU A 61 1.77 -2.20 -25.63
CA LEU A 61 1.61 -0.95 -26.37
C LEU A 61 2.95 -0.43 -26.90
N THR A 62 4.01 -0.48 -26.10
CA THR A 62 5.35 -0.02 -26.51
C THR A 62 6.02 -0.95 -27.52
N ALA A 63 5.67 -2.24 -27.53
CA ALA A 63 6.12 -3.19 -28.54
C ALA A 63 5.46 -2.98 -29.92
N ASN A 64 4.33 -2.27 -29.98
CA ASN A 64 3.61 -2.01 -31.22
C ASN A 64 3.98 -0.62 -31.79
N PRO A 65 4.64 -0.54 -32.97
CA PRO A 65 5.07 0.72 -33.57
C PRO A 65 3.91 1.62 -34.04
N GLU A 66 2.71 1.05 -34.26
CA GLU A 66 1.51 1.79 -34.67
C GLU A 66 0.72 2.34 -33.47
N THR A 67 1.20 2.15 -32.25
CA THR A 67 0.51 2.65 -31.05
C THR A 67 0.48 4.18 -31.04
N ASP A 68 -0.71 4.73 -30.80
CA ASP A 68 -0.91 6.16 -30.57
C ASP A 68 -0.09 6.65 -29.35
N PRO A 69 0.85 7.60 -29.53
CA PRO A 69 1.63 8.17 -28.43
C PRO A 69 0.77 8.76 -27.31
N ALA A 70 -0.43 9.28 -27.61
CA ALA A 70 -1.33 9.81 -26.60
C ALA A 70 -1.86 8.71 -25.65
N LEU A 71 -2.02 7.47 -26.16
CA LEU A 71 -2.41 6.33 -25.35
C LEU A 71 -1.27 5.91 -24.41
N LEU A 72 -0.02 5.91 -24.88
CA LEU A 72 1.15 5.65 -24.04
C LEU A 72 1.20 6.66 -22.88
N VAL A 73 1.06 7.96 -23.17
CA VAL A 73 1.07 8.99 -22.12
C VAL A 73 -0.01 8.76 -21.05
N LYS A 74 -1.23 8.35 -21.46
CA LYS A 74 -2.33 8.03 -20.54
C LYS A 74 -1.99 6.84 -19.65
N VAL A 75 -1.54 5.72 -20.22
CA VAL A 75 -1.18 4.51 -19.46
C VAL A 75 -0.03 4.79 -18.49
N SER A 76 0.99 5.54 -18.95
CA SER A 76 2.09 5.97 -18.08
C SER A 76 1.61 6.86 -16.92
N GLY A 77 0.64 7.74 -17.17
CA GLY A 77 0.01 8.57 -16.13
C GLY A 77 -0.64 7.71 -15.05
N GLU A 78 -1.39 6.70 -15.47
CA GLU A 78 -2.15 5.84 -14.57
C GLU A 78 -1.27 4.88 -13.78
N LEU A 79 -0.18 4.38 -14.37
CA LEU A 79 0.85 3.64 -13.65
C LEU A 79 1.44 4.49 -12.52
N ARG A 80 1.87 5.72 -12.82
CA ARG A 80 2.43 6.64 -11.80
C ARG A 80 1.42 6.98 -10.71
N ALA A 81 0.14 7.12 -11.05
CA ALA A 81 -0.91 7.39 -10.07
C ALA A 81 -1.14 6.20 -9.12
N LEU A 82 -1.12 4.97 -9.65
CA LEU A 82 -1.22 3.74 -8.85
C LEU A 82 0.01 3.55 -7.97
N GLU A 83 1.21 3.71 -8.51
CA GLU A 83 2.47 3.63 -7.74
C GLU A 83 2.47 4.60 -6.56
N LYS A 84 2.08 5.86 -6.81
CA LYS A 84 1.92 6.87 -5.76
C LYS A 84 0.90 6.42 -4.72
N SER A 85 -0.27 5.95 -5.13
CA SER A 85 -1.34 5.52 -4.22
C SER A 85 -0.91 4.33 -3.35
N ILE A 86 -0.21 3.35 -3.93
CA ILE A 86 0.36 2.20 -3.22
C ILE A 86 1.35 2.69 -2.16
N ASN A 87 2.30 3.55 -2.55
CA ASN A 87 3.29 4.10 -1.62
C ASN A 87 2.63 4.86 -0.46
N GLU A 88 1.61 5.68 -0.74
CA GLU A 88 0.88 6.42 0.30
C GLU A 88 0.11 5.50 1.25
N MET A 89 -0.48 4.42 0.75
CA MET A 89 -1.20 3.44 1.57
C MET A 89 -0.25 2.61 2.41
N VAL A 90 0.84 2.12 1.83
CA VAL A 90 1.89 1.38 2.55
C VAL A 90 2.50 2.27 3.64
N TYR A 91 2.84 3.52 3.33
CA TYR A 91 3.38 4.46 4.32
C TYR A 91 2.44 4.71 5.51
N LYS A 92 1.12 4.66 5.29
CA LYS A 92 0.13 4.82 6.38
C LYS A 92 0.07 3.61 7.32
N VAL A 93 0.45 2.42 6.82
CA VAL A 93 0.40 1.15 7.56
C VAL A 93 1.77 0.80 8.14
N SER A 94 2.87 1.12 7.46
CA SER A 94 4.23 1.01 7.97
C SER A 94 4.45 2.08 9.03
N MET A 95 4.09 1.76 10.27
CA MET A 95 4.25 2.66 11.41
C MET A 95 5.71 3.10 11.51
N SER A 96 6.02 4.34 11.14
CA SER A 96 7.24 4.97 11.63
C SER A 96 7.08 5.18 13.14
N GLU A 97 8.15 4.87 13.88
CA GLU A 97 8.32 5.01 15.33
C GLU A 97 8.06 6.45 15.87
N ASP A 98 7.67 7.39 15.01
CA ASP A 98 7.61 8.83 15.26
C ASP A 98 6.19 9.44 15.25
N ARG A 99 5.12 8.66 15.35
CA ARG A 99 3.84 9.23 15.84
C ARG A 99 3.81 9.29 17.36
N ALA A 100 4.87 9.82 17.98
CA ALA A 100 4.72 10.55 19.22
C ALA A 100 3.68 11.65 18.94
N LYS A 101 2.42 11.43 19.33
CA LYS A 101 1.34 12.40 19.19
C LYS A 101 1.90 13.75 19.65
N SER A 102 2.01 14.72 18.74
CA SER A 102 2.38 16.08 19.10
C SER A 102 1.62 16.47 20.36
N THR A 103 2.34 16.95 21.38
CA THR A 103 1.74 17.37 22.67
C THR A 103 0.56 18.32 22.46
N GLN A 104 0.55 19.05 21.35
CA GLN A 104 -0.56 19.90 20.91
C GLN A 104 -1.86 19.12 20.61
N HIS A 105 -1.78 17.96 19.97
CA HIS A 105 -2.94 17.12 19.69
C HIS A 105 -3.45 16.39 20.94
N GLN A 106 -2.56 16.06 21.88
CA GLN A 106 -2.98 15.52 23.20
C GLN A 106 -3.71 16.59 24.02
N ARG A 107 -3.17 17.83 24.08
CA ARG A 107 -3.82 18.96 24.78
C ARG A 107 -5.20 19.29 24.20
N ALA A 108 -5.34 19.28 22.87
CA ALA A 108 -6.63 19.54 22.22
C ALA A 108 -7.69 18.45 22.46
N ALA A 109 -7.26 17.20 22.69
CA ALA A 109 -8.14 16.12 23.10
C ALA A 109 -8.54 16.24 24.59
N GLN A 110 -7.58 16.56 25.47
CA GLN A 110 -7.85 16.80 26.90
C GLN A 110 -8.73 18.03 27.15
N SER A 111 -8.58 19.10 26.38
CA SER A 111 -9.44 20.29 26.51
C SER A 111 -10.88 20.04 26.06
N ARG A 112 -11.12 19.01 25.23
CA ARG A 112 -12.45 18.67 24.72
C ARG A 112 -13.26 17.77 25.65
N TRP A 113 -12.60 16.95 26.47
CA TRP A 113 -13.25 15.95 27.31
C TRP A 113 -13.29 16.31 28.80
N GLY A 114 -12.79 17.49 29.18
CA GLY A 114 -13.12 18.16 30.44
C GLY A 114 -13.22 17.24 31.66
N THR A 115 -12.10 16.65 32.07
CA THR A 115 -12.04 16.07 33.41
C THR A 115 -11.80 17.22 34.39
N HIS A 116 -12.79 17.46 35.24
CA HIS A 116 -12.73 18.35 36.40
C HIS A 116 -11.52 18.06 37.30
#